data_AF-A0A943E443-F1
#
_entry.id   AF-A0A943E443-F1
#
_cell.length_a   1.000
_cell.length_b   1.000
_cell.length_c   1.000
_cell.angle_alpha   90.00
_cell.angle_beta   90.00
_cell.angle_gamma   90.00
#
_symmetry.space_group_name_H-M   'P 1'
#
loop_
_entity.id
_entity.type
_entity.pdbx_description
1 polymer ?
#
loop_
_entity_poly.entity_id
_entity_poly.type
_entity_poly.pdbx_seq_one_letter_code
_entity_poly.pdbx_strand_id
1 'polypeptide(L)'
;MTTPVDHIVTPESARTLAKKVSNNEVLTTDDYNAMLDYVLAMGSKMGEAMKKVDIDALTKIPEEYPESDIFLKALEDAAASNKLDKGQLDKAKQFKKLIGEDEI
;
A
#
# COMPACT_ATOMS: atom_id res chain seq x y z
N MET A 1 -10.26 15.38 23.34
CA MET A 1 -10.67 14.76 22.06
C MET A 1 -9.40 14.47 21.29
N THR A 2 -8.93 13.22 21.32
CA THR A 2 -7.74 12.79 20.56
C THR A 2 -8.20 12.47 19.15
N THR A 3 -7.90 13.36 18.22
CA THR A 3 -8.03 13.12 16.78
C THR A 3 -7.38 11.76 16.46
N PRO A 4 -8.01 10.89 15.67
CA PRO A 4 -7.29 9.73 15.14
C PRO A 4 -6.07 10.28 14.40
N VAL A 5 -4.91 9.68 14.65
CA VAL A 5 -3.74 9.85 13.79
C VAL A 5 -4.17 9.28 12.45
N ASP A 6 -4.80 10.15 11.67
CA ASP A 6 -5.02 9.98 10.26
C ASP A 6 -3.60 9.90 9.71
N HIS A 7 -3.13 8.67 9.49
CA HIS A 7 -1.95 8.38 8.68
C HIS A 7 -2.30 8.84 7.25
N ILE A 8 -2.48 10.15 7.07
CA ILE A 8 -2.64 10.79 5.79
C ILE A 8 -1.26 10.66 5.19
N VAL A 9 -1.06 9.58 4.44
CA VAL A 9 0.05 9.51 3.52
C VAL A 9 -0.25 10.57 2.47
N THR A 10 0.20 11.79 2.74
CA THR A 10 0.08 12.87 1.77
C THR A 10 0.87 12.46 0.52
N PRO A 11 0.47 12.92 -0.67
CA PRO A 11 1.23 12.64 -1.90
C PRO A 11 2.71 12.99 -1.78
N GLU A 12 3.04 14.03 -1.00
CA GLU A 12 4.43 14.43 -0.74
C GLU A 12 5.17 13.44 0.16
N SER A 13 4.52 12.93 1.21
CA SER A 13 5.07 11.88 2.06
C SER A 13 5.27 10.59 1.27
N ALA A 14 4.30 10.19 0.44
CA ALA A 14 4.40 9.03 -0.44
C ALA A 14 5.59 9.16 -1.39
N ARG A 15 5.77 10.32 -2.05
CA ARG A 15 6.90 10.56 -2.95
C ARG A 15 8.25 10.46 -2.24
N THR A 16 8.34 11.04 -1.05
CA THR A 16 9.58 11.00 -0.25
C THR A 16 9.92 9.56 0.13
N LEU A 17 8.92 8.81 0.56
CA LEU A 17 9.04 7.40 0.92
C LEU A 17 9.40 6.52 -0.29
N ALA A 18 8.78 6.76 -1.45
CA ALA A 18 9.05 6.03 -2.69
C ALA A 18 10.48 6.30 -3.19
N LYS A 19 10.97 7.53 -3.01
CA LYS A 19 12.36 7.87 -3.28
C LYS A 19 13.32 7.13 -2.36
N LYS A 20 13.00 7.06 -1.06
CA LYS A 20 13.77 6.29 -0.07
C LYS A 20 13.87 4.81 -0.44
N VAL A 21 12.75 4.20 -0.85
CA VAL A 21 12.69 2.84 -1.39
C VAL A 21 13.56 2.70 -2.64
N SER A 22 13.42 3.62 -3.60
CA SER A 22 14.16 3.58 -4.86
C SER A 22 15.67 3.74 -4.67
N ASN A 23 16.07 4.52 -3.67
CA ASN A 23 17.47 4.68 -3.25
C ASN A 23 18.02 3.47 -2.48
N ASN A 24 17.19 2.45 -2.23
CA ASN A 24 17.54 1.28 -1.42
C ASN A 24 18.00 1.64 -0.01
N GLU A 25 17.44 2.72 0.54
CA GLU A 25 17.72 3.15 1.90
C GLU A 25 17.08 2.20 2.91
N VAL A 26 17.61 2.19 4.14
CA VAL A 26 17.07 1.37 5.22
C VAL A 26 15.66 1.87 5.57
N LEU A 27 14.67 1.01 5.35
CA LEU A 27 13.29 1.23 5.72
C LEU A 27 13.07 0.85 7.17
N THR A 28 12.36 1.71 7.89
CA THR A 28 11.95 1.48 9.28
C THR A 28 10.57 0.82 9.32
N THR A 29 10.18 0.30 10.48
CA THR A 29 8.83 -0.24 10.70
C THR A 29 7.74 0.78 10.36
N ASP A 30 7.97 2.07 10.62
CA ASP A 30 7.04 3.16 10.30
C ASP A 30 6.91 3.37 8.79
N ASP A 31 8.04 3.34 8.06
CA ASP A 31 8.08 3.42 6.60
C ASP A 31 7.24 2.29 5.99
N TYR A 32 7.42 1.05 6.46
CA TYR A 32 6.63 -0.09 6.01
C TYR A 32 5.14 0.05 6.35
N ASN A 33 4.80 0.58 7.53
CA ASN A 33 3.41 0.84 7.89
C ASN A 33 2.78 1.89 6.98
N ALA A 34 3.48 2.97 6.67
CA ALA A 34 3.01 4.00 5.75
C ALA A 34 2.81 3.46 4.33
N MET A 35 3.74 2.63 3.83
CA MET A 35 3.56 1.94 2.54
C MET A 35 2.34 1.05 2.55
N LEU A 36 2.15 0.26 3.62
CA LEU A 36 1.02 -0.66 3.77
C LEU A 36 -0.30 0.09 3.84
N ASP A 37 -0.38 1.17 4.61
CA ASP A 37 -1.59 2.00 4.70
C ASP A 37 -1.92 2.64 3.35
N TYR A 38 -0.90 3.08 2.60
CA TYR A 38 -1.08 3.64 1.26
C TYR A 38 -1.61 2.60 0.26
N VAL A 39 -0.98 1.42 0.18
CA VAL A 39 -1.46 0.37 -0.73
C VAL A 39 -2.80 -0.21 -0.27
N LEU A 40 -3.08 -0.28 1.03
CA LEU A 40 -4.39 -0.69 1.56
C LEU A 40 -5.49 0.29 1.17
N ALA A 41 -5.24 1.60 1.23
CA ALA A 41 -6.18 2.60 0.77
C ALA A 41 -6.49 2.43 -0.73
N MET A 42 -5.45 2.21 -1.54
CA MET A 42 -5.59 1.89 -2.95
C MET A 42 -6.40 0.60 -3.17
N GLY A 43 -6.02 -0.49 -2.49
CA GLY A 43 -6.66 -1.79 -2.60
C GLY A 43 -8.12 -1.78 -2.16
N SER A 44 -8.49 -0.98 -1.15
CA SER A 44 -9.87 -0.78 -0.74
C SER A 44 -10.68 -0.09 -1.85
N LYS A 45 -10.15 0.97 -2.46
CA LYS A 45 -10.78 1.64 -3.61
C LYS A 45 -10.91 0.69 -4.80
N MET A 46 -9.86 -0.08 -5.10
CA MET A 46 -9.87 -1.08 -6.18
C MET A 46 -10.89 -2.18 -5.91
N GLY A 47 -10.93 -2.73 -4.71
CA GLY A 47 -11.91 -3.75 -4.33
C GLY A 47 -13.35 -3.26 -4.40
N GLU A 48 -13.62 -2.01 -4.00
CA GLU A 48 -14.93 -1.39 -4.19
C GLU A 48 -15.27 -1.18 -5.67
N ALA A 49 -14.32 -0.69 -6.47
CA ALA A 49 -14.49 -0.50 -7.91
C ALA A 49 -14.71 -1.84 -8.63
N MET A 50 -13.97 -2.90 -8.28
CA MET A 50 -14.16 -4.26 -8.77
C MET A 50 -15.56 -4.78 -8.43
N LYS A 51 -16.03 -4.61 -7.19
CA LYS A 51 -17.40 -5.01 -6.79
C LYS A 51 -18.49 -4.29 -7.57
N LYS A 52 -18.26 -3.04 -7.94
CA LYS A 52 -19.18 -2.23 -8.75
C LYS A 52 -19.00 -2.44 -10.26
N VAL A 53 -17.99 -3.22 -10.67
CA VAL A 53 -17.55 -3.37 -12.06
C VAL A 53 -17.27 -2.00 -12.70
N ASP A 54 -16.72 -1.09 -11.91
CA ASP A 54 -16.40 0.29 -12.30
C ASP A 54 -15.00 0.33 -12.91
N ILE A 55 -14.95 0.04 -14.21
CA ILE A 55 -13.70 -0.03 -14.98
C ILE A 55 -13.02 1.35 -15.05
N ASP A 56 -13.78 2.45 -15.09
CA ASP A 56 -13.24 3.81 -15.11
C ASP A 56 -12.50 4.13 -13.81
N ALA A 57 -13.10 3.79 -12.67
CA ALA A 57 -12.43 3.91 -11.37
C ALA A 57 -11.17 3.04 -11.32
N LEU A 58 -11.23 1.78 -11.78
CA LEU A 58 -10.07 0.88 -11.79
C LEU A 58 -8.89 1.41 -12.62
N THR A 59 -9.16 2.14 -13.71
CA THR A 59 -8.10 2.79 -14.50
C THR A 59 -7.52 4.03 -13.85
N LYS A 60 -8.31 4.76 -13.06
CA LYS A 60 -7.91 6.01 -12.40
C LYS A 60 -7.19 5.79 -11.08
N ILE A 61 -7.50 4.71 -10.37
CA ILE A 61 -6.88 4.42 -9.06
C ILE A 61 -5.35 4.32 -9.17
N PRO A 62 -4.75 3.60 -10.14
CA PRO A 62 -3.30 3.62 -10.32
C PRO A 62 -2.72 5.03 -10.58
N GLU A 63 -3.47 5.90 -11.25
CA GLU A 63 -3.07 7.30 -11.49
C GLU A 63 -3.14 8.16 -10.22
N GLU A 64 -4.09 7.88 -9.32
CA GLU A 64 -4.17 8.50 -8.00
C GLU A 64 -3.07 8.01 -7.05
N TYR A 65 -2.57 6.79 -7.28
CA TYR A 65 -1.57 6.13 -6.44
C TYR A 65 -0.29 5.74 -7.23
N PRO A 66 0.43 6.69 -7.86
CA PRO A 66 1.55 6.37 -8.75
C PRO A 66 2.74 5.73 -8.01
N GLU A 67 2.88 5.96 -6.70
CA GLU A 67 3.92 5.36 -5.88
C GLU A 67 3.60 3.90 -5.45
N SER A 68 2.39 3.42 -5.73
CA SER A 68 1.92 2.09 -5.31
C SER A 68 2.79 0.95 -5.85
N ASP A 69 3.25 1.03 -7.10
CA ASP A 69 4.11 0.01 -7.72
C ASP A 69 5.43 -0.18 -6.96
N ILE A 70 6.08 0.95 -6.62
CA ILE A 70 7.33 0.97 -5.86
C ILE A 70 7.11 0.39 -4.46
N PHE A 71 6.00 0.75 -3.81
CA PHE A 71 5.66 0.25 -2.49
C PHE A 71 5.33 -1.24 -2.48
N LEU A 72 4.51 -1.71 -3.43
CA LEU A 72 4.18 -3.13 -3.56
C LEU A 72 5.45 -3.96 -3.73
N LYS A 73 6.34 -3.55 -4.64
CA LYS A 73 7.61 -4.23 -4.85
C LYS A 73 8.51 -4.25 -3.61
N ALA A 74 8.57 -3.15 -2.87
CA ALA A 74 9.34 -3.07 -1.63
C ALA A 74 8.74 -3.93 -0.51
N LEU A 75 7.42 -3.96 -0.41
CA LEU A 75 6.70 -4.80 0.54
C LEU A 75 6.85 -6.28 0.19
N GLU A 76 6.82 -6.66 -1.08
CA GLU A 76 7.10 -8.02 -1.53
C GLU A 76 8.53 -8.45 -1.23
N ASP A 77 9.53 -7.60 -1.51
CA ASP A 77 10.93 -7.87 -1.15
C ASP A 77 11.11 -8.00 0.36
N ALA A 78 10.47 -7.12 1.14
CA ALA A 78 10.50 -7.16 2.59
C ALA A 78 9.81 -8.41 3.15
N ALA A 79 8.69 -8.83 2.55
CA ALA A 79 7.99 -10.07 2.90
C ALA A 79 8.88 -11.30 2.60
N ALA A 80 9.49 -11.35 1.42
CA ALA A 80 10.40 -12.42 1.01
C ALA A 80 11.66 -12.48 1.88
N SER A 81 12.16 -11.31 2.30
CA SER A 81 13.32 -11.18 3.18
C SER A 81 13.00 -11.32 4.67
N ASN A 82 11.74 -11.62 5.03
CA ASN A 82 11.26 -11.71 6.42
C ASN A 82 11.56 -10.45 7.26
N LYS A 83 11.54 -9.27 6.62
CA LYS A 83 11.73 -7.96 7.25
C LYS A 83 10.42 -7.37 7.78
N LEU A 84 9.28 -7.90 7.34
CA LEU A 84 7.97 -7.45 7.79
C LEU A 84 7.57 -8.14 9.10
N ASP A 85 7.06 -7.35 10.03
CA ASP A 85 6.46 -7.84 11.27
C ASP A 85 5.11 -8.52 11.01
N LYS A 86 4.62 -9.30 11.99
CA LYS A 86 3.33 -10.00 11.89
C LYS A 86 2.16 -9.09 11.53
N GLY A 87 2.09 -7.89 12.11
CA GLY A 87 1.02 -6.93 11.81
C GLY A 87 1.12 -6.37 10.38
N GLN A 88 2.33 -6.22 9.86
CA GLN A 88 2.58 -5.74 8.51
C GLN A 88 2.25 -6.82 7.46
N LEU A 89 2.61 -8.07 7.76
CA LEU A 89 2.22 -9.22 6.94
C LEU A 89 0.69 -9.40 6.89
N ASP A 90 -0.01 -9.16 8.00
CA ASP A 90 -1.48 -9.20 8.04
C ASP A 90 -2.11 -8.13 7.14
N LYS A 91 -1.62 -6.88 7.22
CA LYS A 91 -2.00 -5.79 6.32
C LYS A 91 -1.74 -6.13 4.84
N ALA A 92 -0.57 -6.70 4.52
CA ALA A 92 -0.23 -7.09 3.15
C ALA A 92 -1.20 -8.16 2.62
N LYS A 93 -1.56 -9.15 3.45
CA LYS A 93 -2.58 -10.15 3.10
C LYS A 93 -3.95 -9.53 2.92
N GLN A 94 -4.32 -8.58 3.78
CA GLN A 94 -5.58 -7.86 3.66
C GLN A 94 -5.66 -7.11 2.33
N PHE A 95 -4.58 -6.47 1.88
CA PHE A 95 -4.52 -5.84 0.56
C PHE A 95 -4.80 -6.85 -0.57
N LYS A 96 -4.11 -8.00 -0.60
CA LYS A 96 -4.33 -9.05 -1.61
C LYS A 96 -5.78 -9.54 -1.62
N LYS A 97 -6.36 -9.71 -0.44
CA LYS A 97 -7.77 -10.10 -0.28
C LYS A 97 -8.73 -9.03 -0.79
N LEU A 98 -8.41 -7.74 -0.63
CA LEU A 98 -9.25 -6.63 -1.10
C LEU A 98 -9.30 -6.57 -2.64
N ILE A 99 -8.19 -6.84 -3.31
CA ILE A 99 -8.09 -6.84 -4.78
C ILE A 99 -8.43 -8.18 -5.42
N GLY A 100 -8.86 -9.18 -4.63
CA GLY A 100 -9.26 -10.49 -5.13
C GLY A 100 -8.10 -11.39 -5.58
N GLU A 101 -6.86 -11.10 -5.20
CA GLU A 101 -5.71 -11.97 -5.46
C GLU A 101 -5.69 -13.26 -4.62
N ASP A 102 -6.61 -13.40 -3.65
CA ASP A 102 -6.72 -14.57 -2.75
C ASP A 102 -7.62 -15.69 -3.34
N GLU A 103 -7.99 -15.62 -4.62
CA GLU A 103 -8.84 -16.63 -5.27
C GLU A 103 -8.05 -17.41 -6.35
N ILE A 104 -7.25 -18.42 -5.93
CA ILE A 104 -7.21 -19.81 -6.44
C ILE A 104 -6.56 -20.75 -5.41
#